data_AF-A0A9Q2XMZ2-F1
#
_entry.id   AF-A0A9Q2XMZ2-F1
#
_cell.length_a   1.000
_cell.length_b   1.000
_cell.length_c   1.000
_cell.angle_alpha   90.00
_cell.angle_beta   90.00
_cell.angle_gamma   90.00
#
_symmetry.space_group_name_H-M   'P 1'
#
loop_
_entity.id
_entity.type
_entity.pdbx_description
1 polymer ?
#
loop_
_entity_poly.entity_id
_entity_poly.type
_entity_poly.pdbx_seq_one_letter_code
_entity_poly.pdbx_strand_id
1 'polypeptide(L)'
;MSKEMESSPLAVSACVEQWLDGPYGQYARAKVLTPDSPTPEAIYSPKALKSQPELSVPFDCKIQLSKGRWRVVEIAESARPVEVELTGFVESDSMVGGQHSWRIKLVPGQPGAAHATLDPKVLRAARFAHVERGQQLTFLALLNEVDWTVTEILAPTLSTVINDPLIAFHAFSLRDWSSDDSSKSVPFAVRLPGLSIWPLVHVFTTLLQRQSIPSLVRVDLGDPSALSRAQDYIEHAQTVLREGSPQEIDCLSIGCIEVILVWNARGFWNTQKLVAPIPMREPTLKEAIDWVQGTVVAVDDIDESKSIEVDADPLENDEIDPQDIPAGSDSTKKKNRKVKVTFEIKDRRVGRGNVNGFLKREEIVYGGLTKGATAIVQLVGNPPYWNVGRLHRSLPMRGEA
;
A
#
# COMPACT_ATOMS: atom_id res chain seq x y z
N MET A 1 30.74 16.14 33.45
CA MET A 1 29.54 15.36 33.10
C MET A 1 29.44 14.21 34.08
N SER A 2 28.54 14.29 35.05
CA SER A 2 28.37 13.26 36.09
C SER A 2 27.66 12.05 35.48
N LYS A 3 28.28 10.87 35.55
CA LYS A 3 27.59 9.60 35.27
C LYS A 3 26.41 9.52 36.24
N GLU A 4 25.18 9.66 35.76
CA GLU A 4 24.00 9.37 36.56
C GLU A 4 24.07 7.89 36.95
N MET A 5 24.30 7.61 38.23
CA MET A 5 24.27 6.24 38.76
C MET A 5 22.82 5.79 38.79
N GLU A 6 22.43 4.97 37.81
CA GLU A 6 21.21 4.18 37.91
C GLU A 6 21.45 3.02 38.89
N SER A 7 20.62 2.90 39.92
CA SER A 7 20.69 1.76 40.85
C SER A 7 20.13 0.50 40.19
N SER A 8 20.42 -0.68 40.72
CA SER A 8 19.64 -1.87 40.37
C SER A 8 18.18 -1.74 40.84
N PRO A 9 17.20 -2.30 40.12
CA PRO A 9 15.80 -2.33 40.58
C PRO A 9 15.64 -3.13 41.88
N LEU A 10 14.85 -2.61 42.83
CA LEU A 10 14.56 -3.22 44.13
C LEU A 10 13.08 -3.55 44.23
N ALA A 11 12.74 -4.79 44.56
CA ALA A 11 11.36 -5.22 44.76
C ALA A 11 10.83 -4.68 46.10
N VAL A 12 9.69 -4.01 46.08
CA VAL A 12 9.02 -3.42 47.24
C VAL A 12 7.50 -3.54 47.09
N SER A 13 6.78 -3.40 48.19
CA SER A 13 5.34 -3.16 48.21
C SER A 13 5.12 -1.67 48.42
N ALA A 14 4.21 -1.07 47.65
CA ALA A 14 3.91 0.35 47.70
C ALA A 14 2.41 0.61 47.65
N CYS A 15 2.00 1.83 47.99
CA CYS A 15 0.61 2.26 47.98
C CYS A 15 0.52 3.70 47.44
N VAL A 16 -0.47 3.97 46.59
CA VAL A 16 -0.76 5.33 46.11
C VAL A 16 -1.93 5.88 46.92
N GLU A 17 -1.67 6.92 47.72
CA GLU A 17 -2.73 7.57 48.53
C GLU A 17 -3.48 8.65 47.74
N GLN A 18 -2.82 9.29 46.75
CA GLN A 18 -3.42 10.35 45.94
C GLN A 18 -2.74 10.48 44.58
N TRP A 19 -3.54 10.77 43.54
CA TRP A 19 -3.08 11.18 42.22
C TRP A 19 -2.88 12.71 42.14
N LEU A 20 -1.78 13.12 41.51
CA LEU A 20 -1.38 14.52 41.33
C LEU A 20 -1.26 14.85 39.85
N ASP A 21 -1.64 16.06 39.46
CA ASP A 21 -1.47 16.55 38.10
C ASP A 21 -0.07 17.16 37.91
N GLY A 22 0.59 16.78 36.81
CA GLY A 22 1.92 17.27 36.46
C GLY A 22 2.02 17.70 34.99
N PRO A 23 3.11 18.38 34.61
CA PRO A 23 3.32 18.88 33.25
C PRO A 23 3.39 17.79 32.17
N TYR A 24 3.56 16.53 32.56
CA TYR A 24 3.66 15.38 31.64
C TYR A 24 2.48 14.39 31.78
N GLY A 25 1.42 14.82 32.47
CA GLY A 25 0.26 14.00 32.83
C GLY A 25 0.20 13.71 34.33
N GLN A 26 -0.77 12.89 34.71
CA GLN A 26 -0.99 12.47 36.09
C GLN A 26 0.18 11.62 36.61
N TYR A 27 0.51 11.77 37.89
CA TYR A 27 1.53 10.99 38.59
C TYR A 27 1.17 10.85 40.08
N ALA A 28 1.89 10.00 40.81
CA ALA A 28 1.73 9.89 42.26
C ALA A 28 3.08 9.79 42.97
N ARG A 29 3.06 10.10 44.27
CA ARG A 29 4.13 9.70 45.20
C ARG A 29 3.66 8.42 45.89
N ALA A 30 4.10 7.28 45.37
CA ALA A 30 3.77 5.98 45.94
C ALA A 30 4.56 5.79 47.23
N LYS A 31 3.86 5.61 48.34
CA LYS A 31 4.43 5.34 49.65
C LYS A 31 4.95 3.91 49.69
N VAL A 32 6.22 3.73 49.98
CA VAL A 32 6.86 2.41 50.06
C VAL A 32 6.58 1.81 51.43
N LEU A 33 5.97 0.63 51.43
CA LEU A 33 5.55 -0.11 52.63
C LEU A 33 6.58 -1.16 53.06
N THR A 34 7.52 -1.53 52.18
CA THR A 34 8.58 -2.49 52.50
C THR A 34 9.53 -1.94 53.57
N PRO A 35 9.73 -2.65 54.68
CA PRO A 35 10.72 -2.28 55.70
C PRO A 35 12.12 -2.16 55.11
N ASP A 36 12.93 -1.25 55.65
CA ASP A 36 14.33 -1.03 55.26
C ASP A 36 14.56 -0.66 53.79
N SER A 37 13.52 -0.22 53.08
CA SER A 37 13.63 0.38 51.75
C SER A 37 14.56 1.61 51.78
N PRO A 38 15.37 1.85 50.73
CA PRO A 38 16.24 3.02 50.64
C PRO A 38 15.49 4.36 50.53
N THR A 39 14.16 4.31 50.39
CA THR A 39 13.31 5.50 50.33
C THR A 39 11.91 5.23 50.89
N PRO A 40 11.28 6.22 51.54
CA PRO A 40 9.88 6.10 51.98
C PRO A 40 8.87 6.30 50.84
N GLU A 41 9.28 6.92 49.72
CA GLU A 41 8.38 7.23 48.60
C GLU A 41 9.09 7.08 47.24
N ALA A 42 8.36 6.62 46.23
CA ALA A 42 8.82 6.58 44.85
C ALA A 42 7.83 7.27 43.92
N ILE A 43 8.34 7.96 42.89
CA ILE A 43 7.48 8.57 41.87
C ILE A 43 6.87 7.47 41.01
N TYR A 44 5.55 7.42 40.97
CA TYR A 44 4.78 6.53 40.11
C TYR A 44 4.22 7.33 38.92
N SER A 45 4.36 6.80 37.71
CA SER A 45 3.75 7.39 36.51
C SER A 45 2.86 6.35 35.82
N PRO A 46 1.52 6.52 35.83
CA PRO A 46 0.59 5.57 35.21
C PRO A 46 0.81 5.48 33.70
N LYS A 47 1.18 6.58 33.05
CA LYS A 47 1.51 6.62 31.62
C LYS A 47 2.72 5.74 31.25
N ALA A 48 3.74 5.70 32.12
CA ALA A 48 4.95 4.91 31.87
C ALA A 48 4.71 3.41 32.10
N LEU A 49 3.91 3.07 33.13
CA LEU A 49 3.67 1.69 33.55
C LEU A 49 2.40 1.09 32.94
N LYS A 50 1.60 1.89 32.22
CA LYS A 50 0.30 1.52 31.64
C LYS A 50 -0.64 0.85 32.64
N SER A 51 -0.59 1.30 33.89
CA SER A 51 -1.41 0.80 34.99
C SER A 51 -1.70 1.94 35.95
N GLN A 52 -2.86 1.89 36.61
CA GLN A 52 -3.25 2.85 37.64
C GLN A 52 -3.80 2.03 38.82
N PRO A 53 -2.93 1.63 39.77
CA PRO A 53 -3.36 0.85 40.92
C PRO A 53 -4.42 1.60 41.72
N GLU A 54 -5.29 0.86 42.38
CA GLU A 54 -6.34 1.42 43.23
C GLU A 54 -5.74 2.27 44.36
N LEU A 55 -6.42 3.38 44.67
CA LEU A 55 -5.99 4.25 45.76
C LEU A 55 -6.05 3.51 47.10
N SER A 56 -5.04 3.73 47.93
CA SER A 56 -4.91 3.15 49.27
C SER A 56 -4.76 1.62 49.32
N VAL A 57 -4.64 0.93 48.17
CA VAL A 57 -4.42 -0.52 48.10
C VAL A 57 -2.93 -0.81 47.90
N PRO A 58 -2.30 -1.65 48.76
CA PRO A 58 -0.93 -2.08 48.55
C PRO A 58 -0.76 -2.89 47.26
N PHE A 59 0.32 -2.63 46.52
CA PHE A 59 0.71 -3.40 45.33
C PHE A 59 2.22 -3.63 45.31
N ASP A 60 2.62 -4.79 44.81
CA ASP A 60 4.02 -5.14 44.67
C ASP A 60 4.60 -4.51 43.39
N CYS A 61 5.78 -3.93 43.49
CA CYS A 61 6.45 -3.23 42.40
C CYS A 61 7.98 -3.28 42.53
N LYS A 62 8.69 -2.77 41.53
CA LYS A 62 10.14 -2.50 41.63
C LYS A 62 10.40 -1.01 41.55
N ILE A 63 11.27 -0.53 42.43
CA ILE A 63 11.74 0.86 42.43
C ILE A 63 13.20 0.94 41.99
N GLN A 64 13.56 2.03 41.31
CA GLN A 64 14.91 2.29 40.85
C GLN A 64 15.24 3.79 40.97
N LEU A 65 16.47 4.11 41.36
CA LEU A 65 16.96 5.48 41.34
C LEU A 65 17.29 5.87 39.90
N SER A 66 16.56 6.84 39.35
CA SER A 66 16.78 7.37 38.00
C SER A 66 16.69 8.90 38.02
N LYS A 67 17.71 9.57 37.47
CA LYS A 67 17.84 11.05 37.46
C LYS A 67 17.70 11.67 38.86
N GLY A 68 18.33 11.04 39.85
CA GLY A 68 18.34 11.49 41.24
C GLY A 68 17.01 11.33 42.00
N ARG A 69 16.02 10.62 41.45
CA ARG A 69 14.75 10.34 42.15
C ARG A 69 14.40 8.87 42.07
N TRP A 70 13.88 8.31 43.15
CA TRP A 70 13.32 6.97 43.14
C TRP A 70 12.02 6.94 42.34
N ARG A 71 11.92 5.98 41.43
CA ARG A 71 10.77 5.80 40.54
C ARG A 71 10.32 4.36 40.58
N VAL A 72 9.02 4.15 40.49
CA VAL A 72 8.47 2.82 40.21
C VAL A 72 8.76 2.52 38.73
N VAL A 73 9.48 1.43 38.47
CA VAL A 73 9.92 1.03 37.13
C VAL A 73 9.22 -0.22 36.62
N GLU A 74 8.64 -1.01 37.51
CA GLU A 74 7.91 -2.23 37.19
C GLU A 74 6.83 -2.49 38.24
N ILE A 75 5.74 -3.13 37.86
CA ILE A 75 4.67 -3.57 38.75
C ILE A 75 4.57 -5.09 38.65
N ALA A 76 4.35 -5.76 39.78
CA ALA A 76 4.09 -7.19 39.81
C ALA A 76 2.86 -7.55 38.95
N GLU A 77 2.87 -8.73 38.34
CA GLU A 77 1.82 -9.14 37.40
C GLU A 77 0.41 -9.12 38.00
N SER A 78 0.27 -9.28 39.32
CA SER A 78 -1.00 -9.22 40.05
C SER A 78 -1.66 -7.83 40.06
N ALA A 79 -0.94 -6.76 39.75
CA ALA A 79 -1.45 -5.38 39.69
C ALA A 79 -1.39 -4.78 38.26
N ARG A 80 -1.21 -5.63 37.24
CA ARG A 80 -1.41 -5.23 35.84
C ARG A 80 -2.91 -5.21 35.52
N PRO A 81 -3.39 -4.24 34.72
CA PRO A 81 -4.76 -4.26 34.24
C PRO A 81 -5.04 -5.59 33.55
N VAL A 82 -6.05 -6.32 34.03
CA VAL A 82 -6.44 -7.61 33.45
C VAL A 82 -7.36 -7.34 32.27
N GLU A 83 -6.95 -7.82 31.10
CA GLU A 83 -7.81 -7.79 29.92
C GLU A 83 -9.01 -8.72 30.10
N VAL A 84 -10.19 -8.20 29.80
CA VAL A 84 -11.44 -8.94 29.87
C VAL A 84 -11.97 -9.13 28.46
N GLU A 85 -12.39 -10.36 28.15
CA GLU A 85 -13.09 -10.67 26.92
C GLU A 85 -14.54 -10.15 27.00
N LEU A 86 -14.90 -9.29 26.07
CA LEU A 86 -16.21 -8.64 25.98
C LEU A 86 -16.80 -8.83 24.58
N THR A 87 -18.12 -8.74 24.52
CA THR A 87 -18.87 -8.76 23.25
C THR A 87 -19.80 -7.55 23.20
N GLY A 88 -19.89 -6.93 22.02
CA GLY A 88 -20.79 -5.80 21.82
C GLY A 88 -21.09 -5.53 20.35
N PHE A 89 -21.94 -4.53 20.12
CA PHE A 89 -22.32 -4.08 18.78
C PHE A 89 -21.83 -2.65 18.56
N VAL A 90 -21.26 -2.39 17.39
CA VAL A 90 -20.86 -1.03 17.00
C VAL A 90 -22.09 -0.13 16.97
N GLU A 91 -22.13 0.88 17.82
CA GLU A 91 -23.26 1.80 17.95
C GLU A 91 -23.09 3.01 17.03
N SER A 92 -21.89 3.56 17.02
CA SER A 92 -21.53 4.73 16.22
C SER A 92 -20.02 4.78 16.00
N ASP A 93 -19.61 5.38 14.91
CA ASP A 93 -18.26 5.87 14.68
C ASP A 93 -18.23 7.40 14.77
N SER A 94 -17.09 7.94 15.19
CA SER A 94 -16.88 9.38 15.30
C SER A 94 -15.51 9.77 14.77
N MET A 95 -15.42 10.98 14.21
CA MET A 95 -14.16 11.56 13.77
C MET A 95 -13.88 12.80 14.60
N VAL A 96 -12.96 12.71 15.56
CA VAL A 96 -12.57 13.83 16.43
C VAL A 96 -11.10 14.16 16.18
N GLY A 97 -10.81 15.41 15.81
CA GLY A 97 -9.43 15.86 15.56
C GLY A 97 -8.69 15.07 14.48
N GLY A 98 -9.40 14.52 13.49
CA GLY A 98 -8.84 13.69 12.44
C GLY A 98 -8.57 12.23 12.83
N GLN A 99 -8.86 11.84 14.08
CA GLN A 99 -8.84 10.45 14.53
C GLN A 99 -10.24 9.87 14.49
N HIS A 100 -10.39 8.77 13.77
CA HIS A 100 -11.59 7.97 13.77
C HIS A 100 -11.65 7.16 15.08
N SER A 101 -12.81 6.91 15.64
CA SER A 101 -13.01 5.96 16.75
C SER A 101 -14.39 5.35 16.66
N TRP A 102 -14.55 4.14 17.20
CA TRP A 102 -15.84 3.45 17.25
C TRP A 102 -16.28 3.30 18.68
N ARG A 103 -17.56 3.60 18.93
CA ARG A 103 -18.25 3.28 20.18
C ARG A 103 -18.96 1.96 20.02
N ILE A 104 -18.70 1.04 20.94
CA ILE A 104 -19.29 -0.29 20.98
C ILE A 104 -20.17 -0.37 22.22
N LYS A 105 -21.44 -0.74 22.03
CA LYS A 105 -22.36 -1.02 23.13
C LYS A 105 -22.26 -2.48 23.51
N LEU A 106 -21.97 -2.77 24.78
CA LEU A 106 -21.83 -4.13 25.27
C LEU A 106 -23.17 -4.86 25.34
N VAL A 107 -23.12 -6.19 25.22
CA VAL A 107 -24.30 -7.03 25.47
C VAL A 107 -24.68 -6.99 26.96
N PRO A 108 -25.98 -7.07 27.31
CA PRO A 108 -26.41 -7.08 28.70
C PRO A 108 -25.75 -8.19 29.52
N GLY A 109 -25.36 -7.90 30.76
CA GLY A 109 -24.76 -8.87 31.69
C GLY A 109 -23.23 -8.91 31.69
N GLN A 110 -22.57 -8.10 30.85
CA GLN A 110 -21.12 -7.91 30.90
C GLN A 110 -20.72 -7.03 32.11
N PRO A 111 -19.54 -7.27 32.72
CA PRO A 111 -19.09 -6.49 33.88
C PRO A 111 -18.71 -5.05 33.50
N GLY A 112 -18.83 -4.13 34.45
CA GLY A 112 -18.31 -2.76 34.34
C GLY A 112 -19.16 -1.80 33.49
N ALA A 113 -18.49 -0.95 32.71
CA ALA A 113 -19.13 0.07 31.89
C ALA A 113 -19.96 -0.53 30.75
N ALA A 114 -21.03 0.15 30.32
CA ALA A 114 -21.91 -0.33 29.26
C ALA A 114 -21.32 -0.19 27.84
N HIS A 115 -20.23 0.56 27.68
CA HIS A 115 -19.62 0.84 26.39
C HIS A 115 -18.12 0.56 26.38
N ALA A 116 -17.62 0.30 25.18
CA ALA A 116 -16.20 0.22 24.87
C ALA A 116 -15.84 1.17 23.71
N THR A 117 -14.62 1.68 23.75
CA THR A 117 -14.06 2.51 22.67
C THR A 117 -13.02 1.70 21.91
N LEU A 118 -13.16 1.66 20.58
CA LEU A 118 -12.24 1.01 19.67
C LEU A 118 -11.47 2.05 18.85
N ASP A 119 -10.14 1.93 18.88
CA ASP A 119 -9.24 2.81 18.17
C ASP A 119 -8.84 2.26 16.78
N PRO A 120 -8.49 3.14 15.82
CA PRO A 120 -8.04 2.72 14.49
C PRO A 120 -6.77 1.87 14.51
N LYS A 121 -5.93 2.05 15.54
CA LYS A 121 -4.69 1.26 15.68
C LYS A 121 -5.02 -0.21 15.93
N VAL A 122 -5.98 -0.47 16.80
CA VAL A 122 -6.43 -1.83 17.14
C VAL A 122 -7.15 -2.44 15.96
N LEU A 123 -8.02 -1.67 15.29
CA LEU A 123 -8.71 -2.14 14.09
C LEU A 123 -7.73 -2.53 12.97
N ARG A 124 -6.70 -1.70 12.73
CA ARG A 124 -5.64 -1.99 11.74
C ARG A 124 -4.75 -3.15 12.14
N ALA A 125 -4.51 -3.36 13.45
CA ALA A 125 -3.78 -4.52 13.94
C ALA A 125 -4.55 -5.82 13.62
N ALA A 126 -5.87 -5.79 13.78
CA ALA A 126 -6.79 -6.84 13.34
C ALA A 126 -7.00 -6.88 11.80
N ARG A 127 -6.29 -6.02 11.05
CA ARG A 127 -6.33 -5.92 9.58
C ARG A 127 -7.68 -5.54 9.00
N PHE A 128 -8.46 -4.80 9.74
CA PHE A 128 -9.65 -4.15 9.23
C PHE A 128 -9.39 -2.66 9.03
N ALA A 129 -10.10 -2.07 8.07
CA ALA A 129 -10.01 -0.66 7.76
C ALA A 129 -11.23 0.11 8.28
N HIS A 130 -12.40 -0.53 8.32
CA HIS A 130 -13.64 0.07 8.77
C HIS A 130 -14.61 -0.99 9.31
N VAL A 131 -15.51 -0.55 10.19
CA VAL A 131 -16.61 -1.33 10.75
C VAL A 131 -17.85 -0.46 10.76
N GLU A 132 -18.93 -0.97 10.17
CA GLU A 132 -20.22 -0.27 10.12
C GLU A 132 -21.01 -0.46 11.42
N ARG A 133 -21.99 0.42 11.63
CA ARG A 133 -22.95 0.32 12.72
C ARG A 133 -23.70 -1.02 12.68
N GLY A 134 -23.88 -1.63 13.84
CA GLY A 134 -24.59 -2.89 14.03
C GLY A 134 -23.70 -4.13 13.91
N GLN A 135 -22.45 -4.00 13.46
CA GLN A 135 -21.52 -5.13 13.46
C GLN A 135 -21.24 -5.59 14.90
N GLN A 136 -21.40 -6.89 15.15
CA GLN A 136 -21.00 -7.51 16.41
C GLN A 136 -19.48 -7.73 16.42
N LEU A 137 -18.84 -7.40 17.55
CA LEU A 137 -17.43 -7.63 17.79
C LEU A 137 -17.25 -8.39 19.11
N THR A 138 -16.31 -9.33 19.13
CA THR A 138 -15.76 -9.93 20.35
C THR A 138 -14.31 -9.49 20.48
N PHE A 139 -13.90 -9.03 21.66
CA PHE A 139 -12.64 -8.32 21.83
C PHE A 139 -12.12 -8.40 23.26
N LEU A 140 -10.80 -8.21 23.43
CA LEU A 140 -10.19 -7.94 24.72
C LEU A 140 -10.24 -6.44 25.00
N ALA A 141 -10.51 -6.08 26.25
CA ALA A 141 -10.54 -4.69 26.68
C ALA A 141 -9.97 -4.51 28.08
N LEU A 142 -9.45 -3.30 28.31
CA LEU A 142 -9.05 -2.81 29.62
C LEU A 142 -10.05 -1.78 30.11
N LEU A 143 -10.43 -1.88 31.37
CA LEU A 143 -11.28 -0.87 32.01
C LEU A 143 -10.42 0.39 32.24
N ASN A 144 -10.88 1.52 31.72
CA ASN A 144 -10.35 2.83 32.07
C ASN A 144 -11.31 3.53 33.06
N GLU A 145 -11.00 4.75 33.51
CA GLU A 145 -11.77 5.46 34.55
C GLU A 145 -13.29 5.59 34.25
N VAL A 146 -13.70 5.57 32.97
CA VAL A 146 -15.09 5.86 32.55
C VAL A 146 -15.69 4.80 31.61
N ASP A 147 -14.89 4.21 30.72
CA ASP A 147 -15.34 3.27 29.70
C ASP A 147 -14.29 2.16 29.47
N TRP A 148 -14.71 1.07 28.82
CA TRP A 148 -13.78 0.05 28.34
C TRP A 148 -12.97 0.56 27.15
N THR A 149 -11.68 0.24 27.09
CA THR A 149 -10.80 0.52 25.95
C THR A 149 -10.42 -0.79 25.30
N VAL A 150 -10.81 -0.98 24.04
CA VAL A 150 -10.50 -2.20 23.29
C VAL A 150 -9.01 -2.27 23.02
N THR A 151 -8.40 -3.43 23.30
CA THR A 151 -6.97 -3.67 23.07
C THR A 151 -6.72 -4.63 21.91
N GLU A 152 -7.61 -5.60 21.69
CA GLU A 152 -7.52 -6.59 20.61
C GLU A 152 -8.91 -7.05 20.13
N ILE A 153 -9.09 -7.23 18.82
CA ILE A 153 -10.31 -7.82 18.26
C ILE A 153 -10.10 -9.32 18.07
N LEU A 154 -10.96 -10.12 18.68
CA LEU A 154 -10.93 -11.59 18.59
C LEU A 154 -11.83 -12.10 17.47
N ALA A 155 -13.00 -11.48 17.27
CA ALA A 155 -13.93 -11.83 16.20
C ALA A 155 -14.72 -10.61 15.70
N PRO A 156 -15.05 -10.56 14.39
CA PRO A 156 -14.69 -11.55 13.36
C PRO A 156 -13.21 -11.47 12.96
N THR A 157 -12.64 -12.56 12.46
CA THR A 157 -11.25 -12.62 11.97
C THR A 157 -11.22 -12.49 10.44
N LEU A 158 -10.11 -12.02 9.87
CA LEU A 158 -9.95 -11.85 8.41
C LEU A 158 -10.36 -13.09 7.58
N SER A 159 -10.04 -14.29 8.06
CA SER A 159 -10.32 -15.55 7.36
C SER A 159 -11.81 -15.90 7.33
N THR A 160 -12.59 -15.35 8.26
CA THR A 160 -14.05 -15.57 8.34
C THR A 160 -14.84 -14.55 7.53
N VAL A 161 -14.19 -13.47 7.09
CA VAL A 161 -14.86 -12.32 6.47
C VAL A 161 -14.91 -12.43 4.95
N ILE A 162 -13.93 -13.04 4.28
CA ILE A 162 -13.98 -13.24 2.81
C ILE A 162 -14.05 -14.74 2.52
N ASN A 163 -15.20 -15.16 2.00
CA ASN A 163 -15.47 -16.56 1.67
C ASN A 163 -15.36 -16.86 0.17
N ASP A 164 -15.39 -15.83 -0.69
CA ASP A 164 -15.22 -15.97 -2.14
C ASP A 164 -14.25 -14.89 -2.67
N PRO A 165 -12.96 -15.21 -2.82
CA PRO A 165 -11.95 -14.21 -3.14
C PRO A 165 -11.80 -13.89 -4.63
N LEU A 166 -12.47 -14.64 -5.51
CA LEU A 166 -12.29 -14.55 -6.95
C LEU A 166 -13.22 -13.52 -7.61
N ILE A 167 -14.13 -12.91 -6.83
CA ILE A 167 -14.99 -11.82 -7.31
C ILE A 167 -14.26 -10.47 -7.19
N ALA A 168 -14.70 -9.51 -8.01
CA ALA A 168 -14.24 -8.14 -7.93
C ALA A 168 -14.90 -7.44 -6.73
N PHE A 169 -14.10 -6.70 -5.97
CA PHE A 169 -14.57 -5.91 -4.85
C PHE A 169 -14.23 -4.44 -5.03
N HIS A 170 -15.15 -3.56 -4.62
CA HIS A 170 -14.87 -2.15 -4.49
C HIS A 170 -13.90 -1.91 -3.34
N ALA A 171 -12.81 -1.22 -3.65
CA ALA A 171 -11.77 -0.84 -2.71
C ALA A 171 -11.63 0.68 -2.68
N PHE A 172 -11.68 1.27 -1.48
CA PHE A 172 -11.66 2.72 -1.26
C PHE A 172 -10.31 3.15 -0.66
N SER A 173 -9.71 4.19 -1.22
CA SER A 173 -8.39 4.65 -0.77
C SER A 173 -8.48 5.27 0.62
N LEU A 174 -7.57 4.87 1.52
CA LEU A 174 -7.53 5.38 2.90
C LEU A 174 -6.62 6.59 3.09
N ARG A 175 -5.91 6.99 2.03
CA ARG A 175 -5.02 8.15 2.03
C ARG A 175 -4.90 8.75 0.65
N ASP A 176 -4.49 10.00 0.61
CA ASP A 176 -4.03 10.60 -0.63
C ASP A 176 -2.71 9.97 -1.04
N TRP A 177 -2.50 9.81 -2.34
CA TRP A 177 -1.27 9.26 -2.90
C TRP A 177 -1.04 9.84 -4.29
N SER A 178 0.22 10.09 -4.65
CA SER A 178 0.64 10.49 -5.99
C SER A 178 1.72 9.55 -6.51
N SER A 179 1.91 9.48 -7.83
CA SER A 179 2.96 8.68 -8.48
C SER A 179 4.37 8.98 -7.97
N ASP A 180 4.59 10.21 -7.49
CA ASP A 180 5.86 10.70 -6.94
C ASP A 180 6.11 10.28 -5.48
N ASP A 181 5.11 9.71 -4.79
CA ASP A 181 5.27 9.19 -3.43
C ASP A 181 6.16 7.93 -3.44
N SER A 182 7.20 7.94 -2.59
CA SER A 182 8.14 6.83 -2.38
C SER A 182 7.54 5.53 -1.82
N SER A 183 6.26 5.55 -1.43
CA SER A 183 5.55 4.41 -0.87
C SER A 183 5.48 3.22 -1.84
N LYS A 184 5.74 2.00 -1.34
CA LYS A 184 5.65 0.77 -2.15
C LYS A 184 4.22 0.25 -2.34
N SER A 185 3.31 0.67 -1.47
CA SER A 185 1.90 0.27 -1.52
C SER A 185 1.02 1.33 -0.87
N VAL A 186 -0.24 1.37 -1.28
CA VAL A 186 -1.27 2.25 -0.74
C VAL A 186 -2.32 1.40 0.00
N PRO A 187 -2.77 1.81 1.20
CA PRO A 187 -3.81 1.11 1.95
C PRO A 187 -5.22 1.43 1.41
N PHE A 188 -6.03 0.39 1.31
CA PHE A 188 -7.43 0.44 0.86
C PHE A 188 -8.35 -0.31 1.82
N ALA A 189 -9.59 0.16 1.97
CA ALA A 189 -10.68 -0.62 2.58
C ALA A 189 -11.46 -1.35 1.50
N VAL A 190 -11.65 -2.65 1.66
CA VAL A 190 -12.45 -3.47 0.74
C VAL A 190 -13.86 -3.59 1.27
N ARG A 191 -14.84 -3.13 0.47
CA ARG A 191 -16.26 -3.32 0.77
C ARG A 191 -16.71 -4.68 0.23
N LEU A 192 -17.21 -5.52 1.12
CA LEU A 192 -17.69 -6.85 0.78
C LEU A 192 -19.21 -6.88 0.71
N PRO A 193 -19.81 -7.54 -0.29
CA PRO A 193 -21.26 -7.68 -0.37
C PRO A 193 -21.83 -8.34 0.89
N GLY A 194 -22.82 -7.70 1.53
CA GLY A 194 -23.55 -8.26 2.67
C GLY A 194 -22.78 -8.30 3.99
N LEU A 195 -21.60 -7.69 4.09
CA LEU A 195 -20.81 -7.64 5.31
C LEU A 195 -20.54 -6.21 5.76
N SER A 196 -20.64 -6.01 7.08
CA SER A 196 -20.48 -4.72 7.75
C SER A 196 -19.10 -4.50 8.36
N ILE A 197 -18.12 -5.33 7.99
CA ILE A 197 -16.71 -5.16 8.37
C ILE A 197 -15.81 -5.24 7.13
N TRP A 198 -14.92 -4.27 6.99
CA TRP A 198 -14.21 -4.01 5.74
C TRP A 198 -12.72 -4.31 5.91
N PRO A 199 -12.17 -5.33 5.22
CA PRO A 199 -10.76 -5.67 5.30
C PRO A 199 -9.83 -4.55 4.83
N LEU A 200 -8.69 -4.44 5.50
CA LEU A 200 -7.58 -3.59 5.08
C LEU A 200 -6.68 -4.36 4.11
N VAL A 201 -6.60 -3.89 2.87
CA VAL A 201 -5.70 -4.43 1.85
C VAL A 201 -4.69 -3.38 1.42
N HIS A 202 -3.54 -3.85 0.93
CA HIS A 202 -2.53 -2.98 0.36
C HIS A 202 -2.44 -3.24 -1.13
N VAL A 203 -2.51 -2.18 -1.92
CA VAL A 203 -2.33 -2.22 -3.37
C VAL A 203 -0.92 -1.73 -3.68
N PHE A 204 -0.13 -2.53 -4.38
CA PHE A 204 1.22 -2.12 -4.77
C PHE A 204 1.16 -0.92 -5.72
N THR A 205 2.02 0.06 -5.50
CA THR A 205 2.09 1.26 -6.36
C THR A 205 2.44 0.91 -7.81
N THR A 206 3.17 -0.19 -8.02
CA THR A 206 3.45 -0.71 -9.35
C THR A 206 2.20 -1.16 -10.11
N LEU A 207 1.14 -1.62 -9.43
CA LEU A 207 -0.13 -1.97 -10.08
C LEU A 207 -0.90 -0.71 -10.50
N LEU A 208 -0.93 0.31 -9.63
CA LEU A 208 -1.56 1.61 -9.91
C LEU A 208 -0.88 2.31 -11.08
N GLN A 209 0.46 2.35 -11.08
CA GLN A 209 1.26 2.94 -12.15
C GLN A 209 1.06 2.23 -13.49
N ARG A 210 0.91 0.90 -13.50
CA ARG A 210 0.61 0.13 -14.72
C ARG A 210 -0.73 0.49 -15.36
N GLN A 211 -1.68 0.97 -14.57
CA GLN A 211 -2.97 1.48 -15.05
C GLN A 211 -2.94 2.99 -15.32
N SER A 212 -1.76 3.62 -15.24
CA SER A 212 -1.58 5.06 -15.45
C SER A 212 -2.41 5.90 -14.47
N ILE A 213 -2.65 5.39 -13.26
CA ILE A 213 -3.31 6.14 -12.19
C ILE A 213 -2.25 7.07 -11.56
N PRO A 214 -2.36 8.40 -11.72
CA PRO A 214 -1.33 9.33 -11.24
C PRO A 214 -1.54 9.73 -9.80
N SER A 215 -2.80 9.77 -9.34
CA SER A 215 -3.13 10.11 -7.96
C SER A 215 -4.37 9.36 -7.46
N LEU A 216 -4.43 9.22 -6.13
CA LEU A 216 -5.57 8.75 -5.39
C LEU A 216 -5.98 9.82 -4.38
N VAL A 217 -7.29 9.94 -4.17
CA VAL A 217 -7.87 10.77 -3.11
C VAL A 217 -8.37 9.89 -1.98
N ARG A 218 -8.11 10.30 -0.74
CA ARG A 218 -8.68 9.65 0.44
C ARG A 218 -10.20 9.71 0.39
N VAL A 219 -10.85 8.57 0.61
CA VAL A 219 -12.30 8.48 0.78
C VAL A 219 -12.65 8.43 2.26
N ASP A 220 -13.64 9.22 2.65
CA ASP A 220 -14.27 9.09 3.95
C ASP A 220 -15.26 7.92 3.91
N LEU A 221 -14.99 6.89 4.70
CA LEU A 221 -15.81 5.68 4.76
C LEU A 221 -17.08 5.88 5.58
N GLY A 222 -17.15 6.94 6.40
CA GLY A 222 -18.35 7.31 7.14
C GLY A 222 -19.36 8.08 6.30
N ASP A 223 -18.99 8.56 5.09
CA ASP A 223 -19.87 9.32 4.19
C ASP A 223 -20.59 8.38 3.21
N PRO A 224 -21.91 8.13 3.37
CA PRO A 224 -22.66 7.26 2.47
C PRO A 224 -22.69 7.78 1.03
N SER A 225 -22.59 9.10 0.83
CA SER A 225 -22.63 9.72 -0.49
C SER A 225 -21.34 9.43 -1.27
N ALA A 226 -20.19 9.44 -0.61
CA ALA A 226 -18.91 9.06 -1.21
C ALA A 226 -18.91 7.56 -1.61
N LEU A 227 -19.50 6.71 -0.77
CA LEU A 227 -19.61 5.27 -1.03
C LEU A 227 -20.59 4.93 -2.16
N SER A 228 -21.68 5.69 -2.29
CA SER A 228 -22.68 5.49 -3.35
C SER A 228 -22.15 5.80 -4.75
N ARG A 229 -21.15 6.69 -4.85
CA ARG A 229 -20.52 7.11 -6.12
C ARG A 229 -19.36 6.21 -6.56
N ALA A 230 -19.19 5.04 -5.94
CA ALA A 230 -18.12 4.09 -6.30
C ALA A 230 -18.08 3.80 -7.80
N GLN A 231 -19.25 3.49 -8.38
CA GLN A 231 -19.39 3.20 -9.81
C GLN A 231 -19.06 4.44 -10.66
N ASP A 232 -19.56 5.62 -10.27
CA ASP A 232 -19.27 6.88 -10.97
C ASP A 232 -17.76 7.20 -10.98
N TYR A 233 -17.06 6.96 -9.86
CA TYR A 233 -15.60 7.11 -9.79
C TYR A 233 -14.89 6.20 -10.78
N ILE A 234 -15.31 4.94 -10.85
CA ILE A 234 -14.74 3.93 -11.74
C ILE A 234 -15.01 4.30 -13.21
N GLU A 235 -16.24 4.67 -13.55
CA GLU A 235 -16.64 5.04 -14.91
C GLU A 235 -15.96 6.32 -15.39
N HIS A 236 -15.89 7.34 -14.53
CA HIS A 236 -15.16 8.57 -14.85
C HIS A 236 -13.67 8.28 -15.10
N ALA A 237 -13.03 7.52 -14.21
CA ALA A 237 -11.64 7.13 -14.39
C ALA A 237 -11.42 6.28 -15.64
N GLN A 238 -12.35 5.39 -15.98
CA GLN A 238 -12.31 4.64 -17.23
C GLN A 238 -12.30 5.54 -18.45
N THR A 239 -13.19 6.53 -18.50
CA THR A 239 -13.30 7.48 -19.62
C THR A 239 -12.02 8.31 -19.74
N VAL A 240 -11.54 8.92 -18.65
CA VAL A 240 -10.32 9.74 -18.66
C VAL A 240 -9.09 8.91 -19.05
N LEU A 241 -8.94 7.71 -18.49
CA LEU A 241 -7.79 6.85 -18.80
C LEU A 241 -7.83 6.31 -20.24
N ARG A 242 -9.00 6.07 -20.83
CA ARG A 242 -9.15 5.61 -22.22
C ARG A 242 -8.98 6.76 -23.23
N GLU A 243 -9.67 7.87 -23.01
CA GLU A 243 -9.89 8.88 -24.05
C GLU A 243 -9.31 10.25 -23.68
N GLY A 244 -9.07 10.52 -22.40
CA GLY A 244 -8.57 11.80 -21.91
C GLY A 244 -7.20 12.20 -22.50
N SER A 245 -7.05 13.52 -22.60
CA SER A 245 -5.81 14.23 -22.90
C SER A 245 -4.77 14.05 -21.78
N PRO A 246 -3.47 14.34 -22.04
CA PRO A 246 -2.44 14.25 -21.00
C PRO A 246 -2.78 15.05 -19.74
N GLN A 247 -3.30 16.26 -19.90
CA GLN A 247 -3.67 17.14 -18.78
C GLN A 247 -4.81 16.57 -17.94
N GLU A 248 -5.85 16.02 -18.58
CA GLU A 248 -6.96 15.39 -17.86
C GLU A 248 -6.53 14.16 -17.05
N ILE A 249 -5.54 13.42 -17.57
CA ILE A 249 -4.98 12.27 -16.86
C ILE A 249 -4.12 12.73 -15.70
N ASP A 250 -3.24 13.70 -15.90
CA ASP A 250 -2.38 14.22 -14.82
C ASP A 250 -3.22 14.79 -13.67
N CYS A 251 -4.41 15.33 -13.98
CA CYS A 251 -5.39 15.78 -13.00
C CYS A 251 -6.35 14.69 -12.48
N LEU A 252 -6.26 13.45 -12.96
CA LEU A 252 -7.13 12.36 -12.53
C LEU A 252 -6.80 11.96 -11.09
N SER A 253 -7.81 12.04 -10.22
CA SER A 253 -7.74 11.56 -8.85
C SER A 253 -8.86 10.57 -8.57
N ILE A 254 -8.49 9.38 -8.10
CA ILE A 254 -9.41 8.26 -7.96
C ILE A 254 -9.59 7.92 -6.48
N GLY A 255 -10.85 7.86 -6.01
CA GLY A 255 -11.17 7.45 -4.65
C GLY A 255 -11.48 5.95 -4.52
N CYS A 256 -11.94 5.32 -5.61
CA CYS A 256 -12.41 3.94 -5.62
C CYS A 256 -11.87 3.16 -6.83
N ILE A 257 -11.47 1.91 -6.61
CA ILE A 257 -11.01 0.96 -7.63
C ILE A 257 -11.68 -0.39 -7.43
N GLU A 258 -11.59 -1.29 -8.42
CA GLU A 258 -11.99 -2.69 -8.23
C GLU A 258 -10.77 -3.60 -8.16
N VAL A 259 -10.80 -4.55 -7.22
CA VAL A 259 -9.71 -5.49 -6.96
C VAL A 259 -10.20 -6.92 -6.85
N ILE A 260 -9.36 -7.87 -7.23
CA ILE A 260 -9.48 -9.29 -6.87
C ILE A 260 -8.43 -9.59 -5.81
N LEU A 261 -8.80 -10.39 -4.82
CA LEU A 261 -7.98 -10.68 -3.66
C LEU A 261 -7.46 -12.11 -3.68
N VAL A 262 -6.30 -12.34 -3.08
CA VAL A 262 -5.75 -13.68 -2.85
C VAL A 262 -5.31 -13.82 -1.40
N TRP A 263 -5.62 -14.97 -0.79
CA TRP A 263 -5.18 -15.28 0.57
C TRP A 263 -3.70 -15.64 0.52
N ASN A 264 -2.88 -14.89 1.26
CA ASN A 264 -1.47 -15.18 1.30
C ASN A 264 -1.11 -16.17 2.42
N ALA A 265 0.07 -16.77 2.31
CA ALA A 265 0.58 -17.73 3.29
C ALA A 265 0.79 -17.13 4.70
N ARG A 266 0.75 -15.81 4.85
CA ARG A 266 0.89 -15.09 6.13
C ARG A 266 -0.47 -14.84 6.80
N GLY A 267 -1.56 -15.36 6.25
CA GLY A 267 -2.90 -15.26 6.84
C GLY A 267 -3.60 -13.91 6.60
N PHE A 268 -3.31 -13.22 5.49
CA PHE A 268 -4.04 -12.02 5.13
C PHE A 268 -4.34 -11.91 3.63
N TRP A 269 -5.38 -11.14 3.31
CA TRP A 269 -5.75 -10.82 1.93
C TRP A 269 -4.75 -9.84 1.31
N ASN A 270 -4.30 -10.17 0.11
CA ASN A 270 -3.52 -9.27 -0.72
C ASN A 270 -4.23 -9.01 -2.04
N THR A 271 -3.93 -7.87 -2.66
CA THR A 271 -4.40 -7.56 -4.01
C THR A 271 -3.73 -8.51 -4.99
N GLN A 272 -4.51 -9.40 -5.62
CA GLN A 272 -4.03 -10.25 -6.71
C GLN A 272 -3.94 -9.44 -8.00
N LYS A 273 -5.01 -8.68 -8.29
CA LYS A 273 -5.17 -7.97 -9.55
C LYS A 273 -6.07 -6.75 -9.36
N LEU A 274 -5.79 -5.70 -10.13
CA LEU A 274 -6.68 -4.57 -10.31
C LEU A 274 -7.62 -4.84 -11.51
N VAL A 275 -8.92 -4.79 -11.25
CA VAL A 275 -9.99 -5.07 -12.23
C VAL A 275 -10.47 -3.78 -12.90
N ALA A 276 -10.55 -2.69 -12.15
CA ALA A 276 -10.97 -1.40 -12.66
C ALA A 276 -10.15 -0.28 -11.97
N PRO A 277 -9.96 0.89 -12.62
CA PRO A 277 -10.66 1.37 -13.83
C PRO A 277 -10.28 0.66 -15.13
N ILE A 278 -9.02 0.27 -15.38
CA ILE A 278 -8.66 -0.49 -16.57
C ILE A 278 -8.19 -1.89 -16.17
N PRO A 279 -8.88 -2.99 -16.54
CA PRO A 279 -8.48 -4.32 -16.09
C PRO A 279 -7.03 -4.61 -16.45
N MET A 280 -6.21 -4.93 -15.44
CA MET A 280 -4.86 -5.42 -15.69
C MET A 280 -4.98 -6.77 -16.40
N ARG A 281 -4.67 -6.80 -17.69
CA ARG A 281 -4.57 -8.06 -18.44
C ARG A 281 -3.54 -8.95 -17.75
N GLU A 282 -3.88 -10.22 -17.54
CA GLU A 282 -2.88 -11.23 -17.18
C GLU A 282 -2.09 -11.59 -18.43
N PRO A 283 -0.78 -11.35 -18.46
CA PRO A 283 -0.03 -11.64 -19.66
C PRO A 283 0.21 -13.11 -19.89
N THR A 284 0.23 -13.42 -21.17
CA THR A 284 0.83 -14.64 -21.69
C THR A 284 2.35 -14.49 -21.74
N LEU A 285 3.08 -15.57 -21.43
CA LEU A 285 4.54 -15.55 -21.46
C LEU A 285 5.01 -15.42 -22.93
N LYS A 286 5.89 -14.45 -23.23
CA LYS A 286 6.32 -14.08 -24.60
C LYS A 286 5.17 -13.59 -25.48
N GLU A 287 4.26 -12.83 -24.90
CA GLU A 287 3.15 -12.25 -25.64
C GLU A 287 3.64 -11.24 -26.68
N ALA A 288 3.05 -11.31 -27.87
CA ALA A 288 3.19 -10.32 -28.92
C ALA A 288 1.85 -9.61 -29.12
N ILE A 289 1.86 -8.29 -29.04
CA ILE A 289 0.71 -7.45 -29.30
C ILE A 289 0.96 -6.72 -30.60
N ASP A 290 0.29 -7.22 -31.63
CA ASP A 290 0.40 -6.66 -32.96
C ASP A 290 -0.26 -5.29 -33.05
N TRP A 291 0.49 -4.41 -33.70
CA TRP A 291 0.00 -3.18 -34.32
C TRP A 291 -0.61 -2.20 -33.35
N VAL A 292 0.25 -1.75 -32.45
CA VAL A 292 0.02 -0.70 -31.46
C VAL A 292 0.50 0.62 -32.03
N GLN A 293 -0.33 1.65 -32.00
CA GLN A 293 0.11 3.00 -32.33
C GLN A 293 0.90 3.60 -31.17
N GLY A 294 2.06 4.18 -31.48
CA GLY A 294 2.90 4.90 -30.54
C GLY A 294 3.47 6.19 -31.14
N THR A 295 3.86 7.11 -30.28
CA THR A 295 4.52 8.36 -30.64
C THR A 295 5.97 8.31 -30.22
N VAL A 296 6.90 8.62 -31.12
CA VAL A 296 8.33 8.65 -30.81
C VAL A 296 8.62 9.82 -29.86
N VAL A 297 9.19 9.54 -28.69
CA VAL A 297 9.50 10.56 -27.67
C VAL A 297 10.98 10.92 -27.68
N ALA A 298 11.83 9.93 -27.96
CA ALA A 298 13.28 10.09 -28.01
C ALA A 298 13.90 9.06 -28.96
N VAL A 299 14.97 9.48 -29.62
CA VAL A 299 15.88 8.63 -30.38
C VAL A 299 17.26 8.91 -29.81
N ASP A 300 17.95 7.88 -29.30
CA ASP A 300 19.30 8.05 -28.77
C ASP A 300 20.22 8.49 -29.92
N ASP A 301 21.16 9.42 -29.63
CA ASP A 301 21.99 10.09 -30.64
C ASP A 301 22.57 9.10 -31.66
N ILE A 302 22.18 9.32 -32.91
CA ILE A 302 22.73 8.63 -34.06
C ILE A 302 24.00 9.37 -34.43
N ASP A 303 25.16 8.77 -34.16
CA ASP A 303 26.45 9.35 -34.57
C ASP A 303 26.44 9.58 -36.10
N GLU A 304 26.27 10.83 -36.52
CA GLU A 304 26.04 11.21 -37.92
C GLU A 304 27.26 10.99 -38.81
N SER A 305 28.40 10.70 -38.22
CA SER A 305 29.72 10.52 -38.87
C SER A 305 29.89 9.27 -39.72
N LYS A 306 28.88 8.38 -39.83
CA LYS A 306 28.92 7.20 -40.70
C LYS A 306 27.93 7.33 -41.85
N SER A 307 28.47 7.67 -43.02
CA SER A 307 27.76 7.64 -44.30
C SER A 307 27.22 6.24 -44.59
N ILE A 308 26.05 6.19 -45.22
CA ILE A 308 25.44 4.98 -45.74
C ILE A 308 26.01 4.79 -47.15
N GLU A 309 26.96 3.87 -47.31
CA GLU A 309 27.28 3.32 -48.63
C GLU A 309 26.13 2.38 -49.01
N VAL A 310 25.34 2.80 -49.99
CA VAL A 310 24.33 1.97 -50.64
C VAL A 310 25.03 1.24 -51.77
N ASP A 311 25.42 -0.01 -51.54
CA ASP A 311 25.78 -0.89 -52.65
C ASP A 311 24.50 -1.45 -53.28
N ALA A 312 24.36 -1.18 -54.57
CA ALA A 312 23.34 -1.75 -55.43
C ALA A 312 23.82 -3.09 -56.03
N ASP A 313 22.88 -4.03 -56.04
CA ASP A 313 22.75 -5.21 -56.93
C ASP A 313 23.63 -6.46 -56.70
N PRO A 314 23.24 -7.66 -57.20
CA PRO A 314 21.96 -8.10 -57.80
C PRO A 314 21.36 -9.40 -57.18
N LEU A 315 20.17 -9.77 -57.67
CA LEU A 315 19.46 -11.05 -57.47
C LEU A 315 20.29 -12.29 -57.85
N GLU A 316 20.39 -13.29 -56.98
CA GLU A 316 20.48 -14.71 -57.37
C GLU A 316 19.74 -15.61 -56.34
N ASN A 317 18.92 -16.51 -56.88
CA ASN A 317 18.42 -17.71 -56.20
C ASN A 317 19.56 -18.71 -56.07
N ASP A 318 19.66 -19.44 -54.95
CA ASP A 318 19.65 -20.91 -54.99
C ASP A 318 19.54 -21.57 -53.61
N GLU A 319 18.99 -22.78 -53.66
CA GLU A 319 18.64 -23.71 -52.59
C GLU A 319 19.87 -24.33 -51.88
N ILE A 320 19.60 -25.16 -50.86
CA ILE A 320 20.43 -25.52 -49.69
C ILE A 320 21.29 -26.81 -49.86
N ASP A 321 22.55 -26.76 -49.35
CA ASP A 321 23.47 -27.77 -48.73
C ASP A 321 24.06 -28.99 -49.50
N PRO A 322 25.12 -29.73 -48.99
CA PRO A 322 25.98 -29.50 -47.81
C PRO A 322 27.52 -29.80 -47.95
N GLN A 323 28.26 -29.35 -46.92
CA GLN A 323 29.51 -29.90 -46.33
C GLN A 323 30.94 -29.55 -46.85
N ASP A 324 31.78 -29.33 -45.83
CA ASP A 324 33.26 -29.25 -45.72
C ASP A 324 34.02 -27.92 -46.00
N ILE A 325 34.60 -27.40 -44.92
CA ILE A 325 35.32 -26.12 -44.75
C ILE A 325 36.78 -26.27 -45.25
N PRO A 326 37.47 -25.19 -45.66
CA PRO A 326 38.51 -24.72 -44.74
C PRO A 326 38.60 -23.20 -44.57
N ALA A 327 39.23 -22.84 -43.46
CA ALA A 327 39.42 -21.51 -42.92
C ALA A 327 40.05 -20.51 -43.88
N GLY A 328 39.59 -19.25 -43.79
CA GLY A 328 40.29 -18.09 -44.31
C GLY A 328 39.46 -17.24 -45.26
N SER A 329 38.56 -16.42 -44.73
CA SER A 329 38.19 -15.17 -45.40
C SER A 329 37.54 -14.21 -44.40
N ASP A 330 38.14 -13.03 -44.31
CA ASP A 330 37.71 -11.88 -43.52
C ASP A 330 36.29 -11.44 -43.87
N SER A 331 35.29 -12.04 -43.25
CA SER A 331 33.96 -11.43 -43.14
C SER A 331 33.90 -10.66 -41.83
N THR A 332 34.30 -9.40 -41.88
CA THR A 332 33.90 -8.41 -40.89
C THR A 332 32.37 -8.38 -40.87
N LYS A 333 31.76 -9.16 -39.97
CA LYS A 333 30.36 -9.00 -39.58
C LYS A 333 30.21 -7.58 -39.04
N LYS A 334 29.86 -6.62 -39.91
CA LYS A 334 29.40 -5.28 -39.54
C LYS A 334 28.31 -5.50 -38.49
N LYS A 335 28.65 -5.31 -37.22
CA LYS A 335 27.66 -5.28 -36.13
C LYS A 335 26.74 -4.11 -36.46
N ASN A 336 25.58 -4.40 -37.06
CA ASN A 336 24.51 -3.43 -37.25
C ASN A 336 24.12 -2.91 -35.87
N ARG A 337 24.67 -1.74 -35.52
CA ARG A 337 24.50 -1.11 -34.22
C ARG A 337 23.05 -0.63 -34.16
N LYS A 338 22.23 -1.33 -33.39
CA LYS A 338 20.85 -0.91 -33.13
C LYS A 338 20.86 0.32 -32.24
N VAL A 339 20.05 1.30 -32.60
CA VAL A 339 19.82 2.54 -31.86
C VAL A 339 18.55 2.38 -31.04
N LYS A 340 18.55 2.92 -29.82
CA LYS A 340 17.39 2.91 -28.95
C LYS A 340 16.43 4.01 -29.39
N VAL A 341 15.17 3.63 -29.61
CA VAL A 341 14.06 4.54 -29.86
C VAL A 341 13.02 4.33 -28.77
N THR A 342 12.57 5.41 -28.15
CA THR A 342 11.55 5.38 -27.10
C THR A 342 10.22 5.81 -27.69
N PHE A 343 9.21 4.95 -27.57
CA PHE A 343 7.84 5.20 -28.01
C PHE A 343 6.95 5.39 -26.79
N GLU A 344 6.20 6.47 -26.74
CA GLU A 344 5.05 6.60 -25.88
C GLU A 344 3.90 5.81 -26.53
N ILE A 345 3.41 4.82 -25.82
CA ILE A 345 2.33 3.94 -26.27
C ILE A 345 1.08 4.26 -25.46
N LYS A 346 -0.07 4.26 -26.14
CA LYS A 346 -1.41 4.27 -25.54
C LYS A 346 -2.24 3.18 -26.22
N ASP A 347 -2.33 1.99 -25.63
CA ASP A 347 -3.17 0.91 -26.15
C ASP A 347 -3.86 0.15 -25.03
N ARG A 348 -5.16 -0.08 -25.21
CA ARG A 348 -6.05 -0.75 -24.24
C ARG A 348 -5.53 -2.10 -23.72
N ARG A 349 -4.67 -2.78 -24.49
CA ARG A 349 -4.11 -4.10 -24.17
C ARG A 349 -2.86 -4.03 -23.29
N VAL A 350 -2.13 -2.91 -23.33
CA VAL A 350 -0.84 -2.73 -22.62
C VAL A 350 -0.82 -1.60 -21.61
N GLY A 351 -1.79 -0.69 -21.65
CA GLY A 351 -1.82 0.54 -20.85
C GLY A 351 -1.12 1.71 -21.55
N ARG A 352 -0.69 2.72 -20.76
CA ARG A 352 0.11 3.84 -21.25
C ARG A 352 1.52 3.80 -20.68
N GLY A 353 2.50 4.24 -21.45
CA GLY A 353 3.86 4.40 -20.97
C GLY A 353 4.91 4.36 -22.07
N ASN A 354 6.16 4.55 -21.66
CA ASN A 354 7.31 4.55 -22.55
C ASN A 354 7.82 3.13 -22.77
N VAL A 355 7.95 2.76 -24.04
CA VAL A 355 8.44 1.45 -24.49
C VAL A 355 9.67 1.65 -25.36
N ASN A 356 10.71 0.87 -25.08
CA ASN A 356 11.96 0.94 -25.84
C ASN A 356 11.94 -0.03 -27.02
N GLY A 357 12.41 0.44 -28.16
CA GLY A 357 12.75 -0.35 -29.33
C GLY A 357 14.22 -0.22 -29.66
N PHE A 358 14.84 -1.31 -30.12
CA PHE A 358 16.21 -1.28 -30.63
C PHE A 358 16.15 -1.53 -32.14
N LEU A 359 16.22 -0.43 -32.89
CA LEU A 359 16.02 -0.40 -34.34
C LEU A 359 17.33 -0.11 -35.07
N LYS A 360 17.47 -0.61 -36.30
CA LYS A 360 18.59 -0.24 -37.15
C LYS A 360 18.44 1.22 -37.60
N ARG A 361 19.58 1.87 -37.88
CA ARG A 361 19.59 3.25 -38.40
C ARG A 361 18.74 3.41 -39.66
N GLU A 362 18.81 2.44 -40.58
CA GLU A 362 17.98 2.38 -41.78
C GLU A 362 16.48 2.40 -41.46
N GLU A 363 16.03 1.62 -40.49
CA GLU A 363 14.61 1.54 -40.09
C GLU A 363 14.11 2.87 -39.50
N ILE A 364 14.99 3.59 -38.79
CA ILE A 364 14.70 4.92 -38.22
C ILE A 364 14.57 5.96 -39.33
N VAL A 365 15.54 6.00 -40.25
CA VAL A 365 15.57 6.96 -41.36
C VAL A 365 14.42 6.70 -42.34
N TYR A 366 14.23 5.45 -42.77
CA TYR A 366 13.15 5.09 -43.71
C TYR A 366 11.76 5.20 -43.08
N GLY A 367 11.63 4.91 -41.79
CA GLY A 367 10.37 5.06 -41.06
C GLY A 367 10.04 6.49 -40.65
N GLY A 368 10.92 7.47 -40.90
CA GLY A 368 10.72 8.86 -40.49
C GLY A 368 10.60 9.04 -38.98
N LEU A 369 11.28 8.20 -38.20
CA LEU A 369 11.11 8.14 -36.74
C LEU A 369 11.88 9.27 -36.05
N THR A 370 11.29 10.47 -36.01
CA THR A 370 11.78 11.62 -35.24
C THR A 370 10.87 11.89 -34.05
N LYS A 371 11.33 12.67 -33.06
CA LYS A 371 10.49 13.04 -31.91
C LYS A 371 9.17 13.68 -32.37
N GLY A 372 8.06 13.13 -31.90
CA GLY A 372 6.69 13.51 -32.29
C GLY A 372 6.08 12.66 -33.41
N ALA A 373 6.87 11.87 -34.14
CA ALA A 373 6.36 11.02 -35.21
C ALA A 373 5.50 9.87 -34.66
N THR A 374 4.37 9.60 -35.30
CA THR A 374 3.50 8.46 -34.96
C THR A 374 3.91 7.23 -35.77
N ALA A 375 4.00 6.08 -35.10
CA ALA A 375 4.34 4.81 -35.71
C ALA A 375 3.44 3.68 -35.22
N ILE A 376 3.20 2.70 -36.07
CA ILE A 376 2.53 1.45 -35.68
C ILE A 376 3.62 0.41 -35.43
N VAL A 377 3.60 -0.21 -34.26
CA VAL A 377 4.62 -1.14 -33.78
C VAL A 377 4.00 -2.43 -33.26
N GLN A 378 4.69 -3.56 -33.40
CA GLN A 378 4.40 -4.75 -32.60
C GLN A 378 5.14 -4.62 -31.27
N LEU A 379 4.44 -4.85 -30.17
CA LEU A 379 5.04 -4.96 -28.86
C LEU A 379 5.30 -6.43 -28.53
N VAL A 380 6.46 -6.72 -27.97
CA VAL A 380 6.83 -8.06 -27.49
C VAL A 380 7.37 -7.96 -26.07
N GLY A 381 6.98 -8.89 -25.21
CA GLY A 381 7.49 -8.93 -23.85
C GLY A 381 6.53 -9.56 -22.86
N ASN A 382 6.74 -9.22 -21.58
CA ASN A 382 5.87 -9.60 -20.48
C ASN A 382 5.57 -8.32 -19.68
N PRO A 383 4.29 -7.96 -19.44
CA PRO A 383 3.90 -6.91 -18.51
C PRO A 383 4.69 -6.94 -17.20
N PRO A 384 5.15 -5.76 -16.75
CA PRO A 384 4.94 -4.42 -17.32
C PRO A 384 5.96 -4.06 -18.42
N TYR A 385 6.90 -4.96 -18.71
CA TYR A 385 8.05 -4.69 -19.55
C TYR A 385 7.76 -5.08 -20.99
N TRP A 386 7.28 -4.10 -21.74
CA TRP A 386 7.12 -4.18 -23.17
C TRP A 386 8.37 -3.67 -23.88
N ASN A 387 8.67 -4.22 -25.05
CA ASN A 387 9.64 -3.67 -25.99
C ASN A 387 9.03 -3.65 -27.39
N VAL A 388 9.50 -2.75 -28.25
CA VAL A 388 9.13 -2.80 -29.67
C VAL A 388 9.84 -3.98 -30.33
N GLY A 389 9.07 -4.93 -30.84
CA GLY A 389 9.57 -6.10 -31.56
C GLY A 389 9.80 -5.83 -33.03
N ARG A 390 8.87 -5.13 -33.69
CA ARG A 390 8.96 -4.73 -35.10
C ARG A 390 8.13 -3.48 -35.39
N LEU A 391 8.52 -2.72 -36.40
CA LEU A 391 7.70 -1.66 -36.99
C LEU A 391 6.70 -2.26 -37.98
N HIS A 392 5.51 -1.68 -38.09
CA HIS A 392 4.57 -2.01 -39.17
C HIS A 392 5.10 -1.47 -40.49
N ARG A 393 4.87 -2.22 -41.57
CA ARG A 393 5.33 -1.90 -42.93
C ARG A 393 4.60 -0.71 -43.58
N SER A 394 3.62 -0.11 -42.90
CA SER A 394 2.78 1.00 -43.40
C SER A 394 3.21 2.37 -42.89
N LEU A 395 4.40 2.50 -42.31
CA LEU A 395 5.05 3.80 -42.14
C LEU A 395 5.39 4.34 -43.54
N PRO A 396 5.17 5.63 -43.81
CA PRO A 396 4.80 6.11 -45.14
C PRO A 396 5.89 5.78 -46.15
N MET A 397 5.50 5.14 -47.26
CA MET A 397 6.36 5.09 -48.42
C MET A 397 6.56 6.52 -48.92
N ARG A 398 7.84 6.91 -49.02
CA ARG A 398 8.37 8.14 -49.65
C ARG A 398 7.35 9.03 -50.38
N GLY A 399 7.27 10.28 -49.92
CA GLY A 399 6.96 11.42 -50.77
C GLY A 399 5.48 11.75 -50.92
N GLU A 400 4.93 12.45 -49.93
CA GLU A 400 3.95 13.51 -50.19
C GLU A 400 4.34 14.70 -49.31
N ALA A 401 5.05 15.64 -49.93
CA ALA A 401 5.21 17.02 -49.50
C ALA A 401 4.72 17.92 -50.65
#